data_AF-A0A955STI6-F1
#
_entry.id   AF-A0A955STI6-F1
#
_cell.length_a   1.000
_cell.length_b   1.000
_cell.length_c   1.000
_cell.angle_alpha   90.00
_cell.angle_beta   90.00
_cell.angle_gamma   90.00
#
_symmetry.space_group_name_H-M   'P 1'
#
loop_
_entity.id
_entity.type
_entity.pdbx_description
1 polymer ?
#
loop_
_entity_poly.entity_id
_entity_poly.type
_entity_poly.pdbx_seq_one_letter_code
_entity_poly.pdbx_strand_id
1 'polypeptide(L)' 'MDGVLVRGRTVIPEAPKFIQRLKDREAKFLVLTNNPLYTPGDLSHRLKTIG' A
#
# COMPACT_ATOMS: atom_id res chain seq x y z
N MET A 1 -2.25 -0.14 -6.56
CA MET A 1 -1.76 0.59 -5.36
C MET A 1 -2.15 2.06 -5.46
N ASP A 2 -1.69 2.75 -6.50
CA ASP A 2 -2.04 4.15 -6.79
C ASP A 2 -3.55 4.29 -7.03
N GLY A 3 -4.15 5.36 -6.54
CA GLY A 3 -5.61 5.60 -6.57
C GLY A 3 -6.42 4.78 -5.56
N VAL A 4 -5.82 3.76 -4.92
CA VAL A 4 -6.49 2.87 -3.96
C VAL A 4 -5.91 3.02 -2.55
N LEU A 5 -4.59 2.89 -2.43
CA LEU A 5 -3.87 3.03 -1.16
C LEU A 5 -3.28 4.43 -0.99
N VAL A 6 -2.83 5.03 -2.09
CA VAL A 6 -2.22 6.37 -2.12
C VAL A 6 -2.71 7.15 -3.32
N ARG A 7 -2.80 8.48 -3.20
CA ARG A 7 -2.94 9.42 -4.31
C ARG A 7 -1.68 10.28 -4.38
N GLY A 8 -0.77 9.95 -5.29
CA GLY A 8 0.55 10.59 -5.38
C GLY A 8 1.44 10.27 -4.17
N ARG A 9 1.62 11.25 -3.26
CA ARG A 9 2.38 11.09 -2.01
C ARG A 9 1.49 10.98 -0.76
N THR A 10 0.17 11.07 -0.93
CA THR A 10 -0.79 11.13 0.18
C THR A 10 -1.48 9.78 0.36
N VAL A 11 -1.57 9.27 1.59
CA VAL A 11 -2.39 8.08 1.91
C VAL A 11 -3.86 8.39 1.71
N ILE A 12 -4.60 7.43 1.15
CA ILE A 12 -6.06 7.51 1.12
C ILE A 12 -6.60 7.16 2.53
N PRO A 13 -7.39 8.02 3.19
CA PRO A 13 -7.70 7.91 4.62
C PRO A 13 -8.15 6.52 5.13
N GLU A 14 -8.95 5.80 4.34
CA GLU A 14 -9.51 4.51 4.73
C GLU A 14 -8.68 3.30 4.25
N ALA A 15 -7.60 3.53 3.52
CA ALA A 15 -6.72 2.47 3.01
C ALA A 15 -6.02 1.66 4.12
N PRO A 16 -5.50 2.26 5.21
CA PRO A 16 -4.91 1.50 6.30
C PRO A 16 -5.93 0.54 6.95
N LYS A 17 -7.16 1.01 7.16
CA LYS A 17 -8.24 0.18 7.71
C LYS A 17 -8.60 -0.97 6.77
N PHE A 18 -8.57 -0.75 5.45
CA PHE A 18 -8.78 -1.82 4.47
C PHE A 18 -7.71 -2.92 4.58
N ILE A 19 -6.43 -2.54 4.62
CA ILE A 19 -5.32 -3.50 4.78
C ILE A 19 -5.42 -4.23 6.13
N GLN A 20 -5.76 -3.53 7.21
CA GLN A 20 -5.91 -4.15 8.52
C GLN A 20 -7.01 -5.21 8.52
N ARG A 21 -8.18 -4.93 7.91
CA ARG A 21 -9.25 -5.93 7.77
C ARG A 21 -8.85 -7.17 6.97
N LEU A 22 -7.93 -7.04 6.00
CA LEU A 22 -7.41 -8.20 5.28
C LEU A 22 -6.49 -9.04 6.18
N LYS A 23 -5.64 -8.38 6.97
CA LYS A 23 -4.76 -9.05 7.95
C LYS A 23 -5.56 -9.75 9.05
N ASP A 24 -6.57 -9.07 9.62
CA ASP A 24 -7.41 -9.62 10.69
C ASP A 24 -8.17 -10.87 10.25
N ARG A 25 -8.41 -11.03 8.94
CA ARG A 25 -9.06 -12.20 8.33
C ARG A 25 -8.07 -13.24 7.82
N GLU A 26 -6.77 -13.04 8.04
CA GLU A 26 -5.69 -13.87 7.50
C GLU A 26 -5.80 -14.06 5.97
N ALA A 27 -6.39 -13.08 5.28
CA ALA A 27 -6.60 -13.14 3.86
C ALA A 27 -5.26 -12.98 3.12
N LYS A 28 -4.99 -13.85 2.14
CA LYS A 28 -3.83 -13.67 1.26
C LYS A 28 -4.09 -12.50 0.32
N PHE A 29 -3.17 -11.53 0.30
CA PHE A 29 -3.25 -10.39 -0.60
C PHE A 29 -1.86 -9.98 -1.12
N LEU A 30 -1.84 -9.30 -2.26
CA LEU A 30 -0.64 -8.74 -2.87
C LEU A 30 -0.92 -7.28 -3.27
N VAL A 31 -0.02 -6.38 -2.87
CA VAL A 31 -0.08 -4.99 -3.32
C VAL A 31 0.74 -4.86 -4.60
N LEU A 32 0.06 -4.48 -5.69
CA LEU A 32 0.67 -4.30 -7.01
C LEU A 32 0.64 -2.82 -7.42
N THR A 33 1.72 -2.38 -8.05
CA THR A 33 1.80 -1.10 -8.77
C THR A 33 2.50 -1.33 -10.11
N ASN A 34 2.07 -0.59 -11.13
CA ASN A 34 2.76 -0.54 -12.42
C ASN A 34 3.84 0.54 -12.44
N ASN A 35 4.19 1.14 -11.29
CA ASN A 35 5.20 2.17 -11.21
C ASN A 35 6.62 1.55 -11.32
N PRO A 36 7.37 1.83 -12.39
CA PRO A 36 8.70 1.25 -12.59
C PRO A 36 9.79 1.99 -11.81
N LEU A 37 9.47 3.10 -11.13
CA LEU A 37 10.45 4.00 -10.51
C LEU A 37 11.10 3.43 -9.24
N TYR A 38 10.53 2.39 -8.63
CA TYR A 38 10.99 1.88 -7.33
C TYR A 38 11.28 0.40 -7.41
N THR A 39 12.40 0.00 -6.80
CA THR A 39 12.61 -1.40 -6.49
C THR A 39 11.55 -1.88 -5.48
N PRO A 40 11.26 -3.19 -5.40
CA PRO A 40 10.31 -3.70 -4.41
C PRO A 40 10.66 -3.32 -2.96
N GLY A 41 11.95 -3.26 -2.64
CA GLY A 41 12.45 -2.86 -1.32
C GLY A 41 12.18 -1.39 -1.01
N ASP A 42 12.49 -0.49 -1.95
CA ASP A 42 12.24 0.94 -1.79
C ASP A 42 10.75 1.24 -1.67
N LEU A 43 9.93 0.55 -2.47
CA LEU A 43 8.48 0.67 -2.38
C LEU A 43 7.96 0.22 -1.01
N SER A 44 8.47 -0.89 -0.48
CA SER A 44 8.11 -1.39 0.85
C SER A 44 8.50 -0.41 1.96
N HIS A 45 9.72 0.13 1.93
CA HIS A 45 10.18 1.11 2.91
C HIS A 45 9.31 2.37 2.85
N ARG A 46 9.09 2.90 1.64
CA ARG A 46 8.26 4.08 1.43
C ARG A 46 6.82 3.88 1.90
N LEU A 47 6.20 2.73 1.61
CA LEU A 47 4.86 2.41 2.10
C LEU A 47 4.81 2.32 3.64
N LYS A 48 5.88 1.83 4.28
CA LYS A 48 6.00 1.84 5.75
C LYS A 48 6.21 3.22 6.35
N THR A 49 6.78 4.17 5.62
CA THR A 49 7.00 5.55 6.11
C THR A 49 5.77 6.45 5.93
N ILE A 50 4.92 6.14 4.95
CA ILE A 50 3.73 6.95 4.63
C ILE A 50 2.51 6.49 5.46
N GLY A 51 2.50 5.25 5.94
CA GLY A 51 1.52 4.73 6.91
C GLY A 51 2.04 4.72 8.33
#